data_AF-A0A497CA70-F1
#
_entry.id   AF-A0A497CA70-F1
#
_cell.length_a   1.000
_cell.length_b   1.000
_cell.length_c   1.000
_cell.angle_alpha   90.00
_cell.angle_beta   90.00
_cell.angle_gamma   90.00
#
_symmetry.space_group_name_H-M   'P 1'
#
loop_
_entity.id
_entity.type
_entity.pdbx_description
1 polymer ?
#
loop_
_entity_poly.entity_id
_entity_poly.type
_entity_poly.pdbx_seq_one_letter_code
_entity_poly.pdbx_strand_id
1 'polypeptide(L)'
;MSQSDANSRAPRTKIFDHLNNLLGVEGVQIAKQVAQHAIDGEREESLKLLQAYDAKLGGVSLHWFEEKRQLGVYRSLFYVLLPLKYSNAPQHDSRRIIYSSGVYLEELIKRMVRLNIFDKLRDTNNKLPLGVLVRKVKKYVPVDIANELEWLSQRVHNYAKHAYNFELEPDPPEHYFDLDEAIAVYLIARKLGLELESISGKTHEQLMME
;
A
#
# COMPACT_ATOMS: atom_id res chain seq x y z
N MET A 1 -21.46 0.60 19.73
CA MET A 1 -20.96 0.24 18.39
C MET A 1 -21.64 -1.05 17.97
N SER A 2 -22.51 -1.01 16.97
CA SER A 2 -23.25 -2.18 16.49
C SER A 2 -22.30 -3.16 15.78
N GLN A 3 -22.60 -4.46 15.87
CA GLN A 3 -21.84 -5.55 15.24
C GLN A 3 -21.73 -5.45 13.70
N SER A 4 -22.40 -4.50 13.05
CA SER A 4 -22.36 -4.28 11.60
C SER A 4 -21.03 -3.69 11.10
N ASP A 5 -20.33 -2.92 11.93
CA ASP A 5 -19.13 -2.20 11.47
C ASP A 5 -17.92 -3.11 11.27
N ALA A 6 -17.88 -4.30 11.88
CA ALA A 6 -16.72 -5.20 11.82
C ALA A 6 -16.51 -5.85 10.44
N ASN A 7 -17.53 -5.88 9.57
CA ASN A 7 -17.52 -6.55 8.26
C ASN A 7 -17.63 -5.60 7.06
N SER A 8 -17.41 -4.30 7.21
CA SER A 8 -17.42 -3.32 6.12
C SER A 8 -16.02 -2.87 5.70
N ARG A 9 -15.84 -2.41 4.45
CA ARG A 9 -14.60 -1.74 4.01
C ARG A 9 -14.39 -0.45 4.84
N ALA A 10 -13.15 0.04 4.90
CA ALA A 10 -12.89 1.37 5.45
C ALA A 10 -13.63 2.45 4.62
N PRO A 11 -14.39 3.36 5.27
CA PRO A 11 -14.94 4.54 4.60
C PRO A 11 -13.83 5.45 4.07
N ARG A 12 -14.09 6.21 3.00
CA ARG A 12 -13.16 7.21 2.44
C ARG A 12 -12.63 8.17 3.49
N THR A 13 -13.51 8.69 4.36
CA THR A 13 -13.12 9.58 5.48
C THR A 13 -12.10 8.93 6.39
N LYS A 14 -12.27 7.65 6.72
CA LYS A 14 -11.31 6.91 7.55
C LYS A 14 -9.97 6.71 6.85
N ILE A 15 -9.95 6.41 5.55
CA ILE A 15 -8.68 6.31 4.81
C ILE A 15 -7.89 7.63 4.90
N PHE A 16 -8.57 8.76 4.70
CA PHE A 16 -7.94 10.07 4.80
C PHE A 16 -7.58 10.47 6.24
N ASP A 17 -8.34 10.07 7.26
CA ASP A 17 -7.99 10.27 8.66
C ASP A 17 -6.66 9.56 8.98
N HIS A 18 -6.53 8.28 8.58
CA HIS A 18 -5.30 7.50 8.78
C HIS A 18 -4.11 8.10 8.02
N LEU A 19 -4.32 8.52 6.76
CA LEU A 19 -3.29 9.22 5.98
C LEU A 19 -2.83 10.50 6.68
N ASN A 20 -3.78 11.32 7.15
CA ASN A 20 -3.46 12.56 7.85
C ASN A 20 -2.71 12.31 9.17
N ASN A 21 -3.06 11.27 9.90
CA ASN A 21 -2.36 10.92 11.14
C ASN A 21 -0.91 10.49 10.87
N LEU A 22 -0.66 9.79 9.75
CA LEU A 22 0.67 9.28 9.41
C LEU A 22 1.57 10.31 8.70
N LEU A 23 0.99 11.11 7.80
CA LEU A 23 1.72 11.97 6.87
C LEU A 23 1.27 13.43 6.88
N GLY A 24 0.33 13.79 7.75
CA GLY A 24 -0.21 15.14 7.87
C GLY A 24 -1.09 15.56 6.70
N VAL A 25 -1.52 16.83 6.75
CA VAL A 25 -2.39 17.45 5.74
C VAL A 25 -1.73 17.45 4.35
N GLU A 26 -0.40 17.56 4.29
CA GLU A 26 0.36 17.49 3.05
C GLU A 26 0.13 16.16 2.32
N GLY A 27 0.21 15.02 3.03
CA GLY A 27 -0.04 13.70 2.44
C GLY A 27 -1.46 13.59 1.84
N VAL A 28 -2.46 14.15 2.53
CA VAL A 28 -3.84 14.21 2.05
C VAL A 28 -3.96 15.04 0.77
N GLN A 29 -3.30 16.21 0.72
CA GLN A 29 -3.31 17.08 -0.44
C GLN A 29 -2.64 16.40 -1.64
N ILE A 30 -1.49 15.76 -1.44
CA ILE A 30 -0.77 15.02 -2.47
C ILE A 30 -1.64 13.89 -3.04
N ALA A 31 -2.28 13.08 -2.20
CA ALA A 31 -3.13 11.99 -2.68
C ALA A 31 -4.25 12.48 -3.60
N LYS A 32 -4.90 13.60 -3.23
CA LYS A 32 -5.97 14.22 -4.02
C LYS A 32 -5.44 14.84 -5.32
N GLN A 33 -4.33 15.57 -5.26
CA GLN A 33 -3.71 16.20 -6.44
C GLN A 33 -3.24 15.16 -7.46
N VAL A 34 -2.54 14.10 -7.01
CA VAL A 34 -2.08 13.02 -7.87
C VAL A 34 -3.26 12.35 -8.59
N ALA A 35 -4.36 12.10 -7.87
CA ALA A 35 -5.55 11.50 -8.46
C ALA A 35 -6.23 12.45 -9.47
N GLN A 36 -6.34 13.73 -9.13
CA GLN A 36 -6.92 14.74 -10.01
C GLN A 36 -6.12 14.88 -11.32
N HIS A 37 -4.80 15.07 -11.23
CA HIS A 37 -3.92 15.11 -12.41
C HIS A 37 -4.04 13.85 -13.27
N ALA A 38 -4.13 12.66 -12.64
CA ALA A 38 -4.29 11.41 -13.37
C ALA A 38 -5.64 11.32 -14.12
N ILE A 39 -6.73 11.78 -13.50
CA ILE A 39 -8.07 11.84 -14.10
C ILE A 39 -8.12 12.85 -15.25
N ASP A 40 -7.46 14.00 -15.10
CA ASP A 40 -7.40 15.06 -16.10
C ASP A 40 -6.48 14.72 -17.29
N GLY A 41 -5.81 13.55 -17.25
CA GLY A 41 -4.90 13.10 -18.30
C GLY A 41 -3.49 13.66 -18.19
N GLU A 42 -3.18 14.41 -17.14
CA GLU A 42 -1.87 14.99 -16.82
C GLU A 42 -0.93 13.94 -16.18
N ARG A 43 -0.74 12.82 -16.89
CA ARG A 43 -0.08 11.59 -16.38
C ARG A 43 1.36 11.82 -15.92
N GLU A 44 2.12 12.59 -16.68
CA GLU A 44 3.51 12.88 -16.31
C GLU A 44 3.58 13.69 -15.02
N GLU A 45 2.68 14.65 -14.84
CA GLU A 45 2.63 15.51 -13.65
C GLU A 45 2.16 14.72 -12.43
N SER A 46 1.08 13.94 -12.58
CA SER A 46 0.60 13.03 -11.53
C SER A 46 1.71 12.09 -11.05
N LEU A 47 2.43 11.48 -12.00
CA LEU A 47 3.54 10.60 -11.69
C LEU A 47 4.66 11.38 -11.00
N LYS A 48 5.19 12.46 -11.59
CA LYS A 48 6.26 13.28 -10.99
C LYS A 48 5.92 13.71 -9.57
N LEU A 49 4.69 14.13 -9.31
CA LEU A 49 4.22 14.54 -7.99
C LEU A 49 4.24 13.40 -6.98
N LEU A 50 3.67 12.23 -7.33
CA LEU A 50 3.67 11.06 -6.46
C LEU A 50 5.09 10.60 -6.13
N GLN A 51 5.95 10.58 -7.16
CA GLN A 51 7.33 10.16 -7.08
C GLN A 51 8.17 11.09 -6.20
N ALA A 52 8.02 12.41 -6.39
CA ALA A 52 8.71 13.41 -5.58
C ALA A 52 8.31 13.31 -4.11
N TYR A 53 7.03 13.05 -3.84
CA TYR A 53 6.56 12.89 -2.46
C TYR A 53 7.04 11.58 -1.82
N ASP A 54 7.00 10.44 -2.52
CA ASP A 54 7.55 9.17 -1.99
C ASP A 54 9.06 9.30 -1.69
N ALA A 55 9.81 9.99 -2.55
CA ALA A 55 11.22 10.31 -2.32
C ALA A 55 11.41 11.16 -1.05
N LYS A 56 10.55 12.17 -0.84
CA LYS A 56 10.56 13.02 0.37
C LYS A 56 10.30 12.22 1.64
N LEU A 57 9.49 11.16 1.59
CA LEU A 57 9.25 10.28 2.74
C LEU A 57 10.49 9.47 3.15
N GLY A 58 11.55 9.45 2.33
CA GLY A 58 12.68 8.54 2.48
C GLY A 58 12.50 7.24 1.69
N GLY A 59 11.49 7.19 0.81
CA GLY A 59 11.42 6.16 -0.21
C GLY A 59 12.64 6.23 -1.11
N VAL A 60 13.20 5.08 -1.44
CA VAL A 60 14.16 5.00 -2.54
C VAL A 60 13.38 5.40 -3.78
N SER A 61 13.59 6.62 -4.31
CA SER A 61 12.98 7.11 -5.54
C SER A 61 12.90 5.95 -6.52
N LEU A 62 11.73 5.32 -6.65
CA LEU A 62 11.53 4.02 -7.30
C LEU A 62 11.65 4.14 -8.84
N HIS A 63 12.30 5.20 -9.31
CA HIS A 63 11.97 5.89 -10.55
C HIS A 63 13.15 5.99 -11.51
N TRP A 64 14.34 5.52 -11.11
CA TRP A 64 15.45 5.30 -12.03
C TRP A 64 15.85 3.83 -12.03
N PHE A 65 15.12 3.03 -12.81
CA PHE A 65 15.72 1.93 -13.55
C PHE A 65 15.15 2.00 -14.97
N GLU A 66 16.00 2.46 -15.88
CA GLU A 66 15.83 2.43 -17.33
C GLU A 66 15.29 1.06 -17.77
N GLU A 67 13.98 0.96 -17.96
CA GLU A 67 13.32 -0.17 -18.64
C GLU A 67 13.36 -1.54 -17.94
N LYS A 68 13.76 -1.64 -16.66
CA LYS A 68 13.81 -2.93 -15.93
C LYS A 68 12.85 -2.98 -14.73
N ARG A 69 12.11 -4.10 -14.62
CA ARG A 69 11.24 -4.40 -13.47
C ARG A 69 12.06 -4.44 -12.18
N GLN A 70 11.61 -3.77 -11.12
CA GLN A 70 12.17 -4.00 -9.78
C GLN A 70 11.97 -5.47 -9.41
N LEU A 71 13.05 -6.11 -8.96
CA LEU A 71 13.05 -7.45 -8.40
C LEU A 71 12.73 -7.39 -6.90
N GLY A 72 12.33 -8.50 -6.32
CA GLY A 72 12.05 -8.58 -4.87
C GLY A 72 10.83 -7.79 -4.40
N VAL A 73 10.97 -7.13 -3.24
CA VAL A 73 9.86 -6.58 -2.41
C VAL A 73 9.11 -5.45 -3.10
N TYR A 74 9.81 -4.53 -3.78
CA TYR A 74 9.21 -3.35 -4.38
C TYR A 74 8.54 -3.60 -5.73
N ARG A 75 8.66 -4.81 -6.29
CA ARG A 75 8.04 -5.18 -7.58
C ARG A 75 6.55 -4.88 -7.61
N SER A 76 5.85 -5.05 -6.49
CA SER A 76 4.42 -4.78 -6.41
C SER A 76 4.08 -3.30 -6.60
N LEU A 77 4.95 -2.37 -6.19
CA LEU A 77 4.76 -0.93 -6.36
C LEU A 77 4.82 -0.51 -7.83
N PHE A 78 5.51 -1.26 -8.69
CA PHE A 78 5.45 -1.03 -10.14
C PHE A 78 4.01 -1.08 -10.69
N TYR A 79 3.18 -1.97 -10.13
CA TYR A 79 1.77 -2.08 -10.53
C TYR A 79 0.90 -0.92 -10.00
N VAL A 80 1.40 -0.10 -9.08
CA VAL A 80 0.76 1.17 -8.69
C VAL A 80 1.03 2.26 -9.73
N LEU A 81 2.25 2.29 -10.28
CA LEU A 81 2.66 3.31 -11.24
C LEU A 81 2.11 3.07 -12.65
N LEU A 82 1.89 1.80 -13.02
CA LEU A 82 1.43 1.43 -14.37
C LEU A 82 0.12 2.14 -14.78
N PRO A 83 -0.96 2.13 -13.97
CA PRO A 83 -2.19 2.84 -14.34
C PRO A 83 -1.99 4.35 -14.50
N LEU A 84 -1.22 4.97 -13.60
CA LEU A 84 -0.97 6.42 -13.64
C LEU A 84 -0.19 6.84 -14.89
N LYS A 85 0.68 5.97 -15.40
CA LYS A 85 1.49 6.24 -16.59
C LYS A 85 0.79 5.88 -17.90
N TYR A 86 0.09 4.74 -17.94
CA TYR A 86 -0.33 4.12 -19.19
C TYR A 86 -1.85 3.96 -19.36
N SER A 87 -2.66 4.11 -18.31
CA SER A 87 -4.11 3.97 -18.41
C SER A 87 -4.76 5.28 -18.87
N ASN A 88 -5.75 5.17 -19.77
CA ASN A 88 -6.62 6.30 -20.11
C ASN A 88 -7.75 6.49 -19.09
N ALA A 89 -7.95 5.52 -18.19
CA ALA A 89 -8.96 5.55 -17.14
C ALA A 89 -8.39 4.96 -15.84
N PRO A 90 -7.39 5.64 -15.22
CA PRO A 90 -6.69 5.14 -14.04
C PRO A 90 -7.61 4.86 -12.85
N GLN A 91 -8.77 5.52 -12.77
CA GLN A 91 -9.80 5.25 -11.78
C GLN A 91 -10.35 3.82 -11.83
N HIS A 92 -10.26 3.11 -12.97
CA HIS A 92 -10.66 1.70 -13.06
C HIS A 92 -9.62 0.73 -12.47
N ASP A 93 -8.43 1.23 -12.12
CA ASP A 93 -7.35 0.46 -11.52
C ASP A 93 -7.19 0.69 -10.01
N SER A 94 -8.05 1.49 -9.36
CA SER A 94 -7.95 1.82 -7.92
C SER A 94 -7.82 0.59 -7.02
N ARG A 95 -8.64 -0.45 -7.28
CA ARG A 95 -8.55 -1.74 -6.57
C ARG A 95 -7.16 -2.36 -6.70
N ARG A 96 -6.62 -2.36 -7.92
CA ARG A 96 -5.32 -2.97 -8.23
C ARG A 96 -4.19 -2.21 -7.53
N ILE A 97 -4.25 -0.87 -7.53
CA ILE A 97 -3.30 -0.02 -6.80
C ILE A 97 -3.28 -0.38 -5.31
N ILE A 98 -4.45 -0.49 -4.67
CA ILE A 98 -4.58 -0.86 -3.26
C ILE A 98 -4.04 -2.27 -3.01
N TYR A 99 -4.45 -3.23 -3.83
CA TYR A 99 -4.00 -4.61 -3.72
C TYR A 99 -2.47 -4.69 -3.80
N SER A 100 -1.87 -4.05 -4.81
CA SER A 100 -0.43 -3.99 -5.02
C SER A 100 0.30 -3.31 -3.86
N SER A 101 -0.27 -2.26 -3.27
CA SER A 101 0.28 -1.60 -2.08
C SER A 101 0.31 -2.52 -0.86
N GLY A 102 -0.72 -3.35 -0.67
CA GLY A 102 -0.69 -4.37 0.39
C GLY A 102 0.26 -5.52 0.10
N VAL A 103 0.42 -5.94 -1.16
CA VAL A 103 1.41 -6.96 -1.56
C VAL A 103 2.84 -6.48 -1.27
N TYR A 104 3.13 -5.18 -1.44
CA TYR A 104 4.43 -4.61 -1.03
C TYR A 104 4.73 -4.88 0.46
N LEU A 105 3.80 -4.54 1.35
CA LEU A 105 3.95 -4.81 2.78
C LEU A 105 4.05 -6.32 3.08
N GLU A 106 3.27 -7.14 2.37
CA GLU A 106 3.30 -8.59 2.52
C GLU A 106 4.70 -9.14 2.19
N GLU A 107 5.27 -8.75 1.06
CA GLU A 107 6.60 -9.20 0.64
C GLU A 107 7.71 -8.63 1.54
N LEU A 108 7.58 -7.39 2.02
CA LEU A 108 8.54 -6.81 2.97
C LEU A 108 8.57 -7.60 4.28
N ILE A 109 7.40 -7.88 4.86
CA ILE A 109 7.31 -8.66 6.10
C ILE A 109 7.86 -10.08 5.88
N LYS A 110 7.54 -10.74 4.75
CA LYS A 110 8.12 -12.05 4.42
C LYS A 110 9.64 -11.98 4.32
N ARG A 111 10.19 -10.92 3.70
CA ARG A 111 11.64 -10.72 3.61
C ARG A 111 12.26 -10.56 4.99
N MET A 112 11.68 -9.75 5.87
CA MET A 112 12.14 -9.60 7.25
C MET A 112 12.11 -10.93 8.03
N VAL A 113 11.08 -11.75 7.83
CA VAL A 113 11.02 -13.11 8.40
C VAL A 113 12.15 -14.00 7.89
N ARG A 114 12.41 -14.01 6.57
CA ARG A 114 13.50 -14.81 5.96
C ARG A 114 14.88 -14.39 6.46
N LEU A 115 15.09 -13.09 6.67
CA LEU A 115 16.31 -12.52 7.23
C LEU A 115 16.43 -12.69 8.75
N ASN A 116 15.51 -13.43 9.37
CA ASN A 116 15.47 -13.69 10.80
C ASN A 116 15.45 -12.40 11.65
N ILE A 117 14.81 -11.34 11.17
CA ILE A 117 14.57 -10.11 11.95
C ILE A 117 13.58 -10.41 13.09
N PHE A 118 12.66 -11.35 12.86
CA PHE A 118 11.71 -11.82 13.85
C PHE A 118 12.07 -13.23 14.30
N ASP A 119 12.99 -13.34 15.28
CA ASP A 119 13.68 -14.57 15.74
C ASP A 119 12.82 -15.82 16.03
N LYS A 120 11.48 -15.70 16.08
CA LYS A 120 10.56 -16.84 16.32
C LYS A 120 9.54 -17.07 15.20
N LEU A 121 9.78 -16.50 14.01
CA LEU A 121 8.91 -16.66 12.84
C LEU A 121 9.58 -17.42 11.68
N ARG A 122 10.79 -17.96 11.85
CA ARG A 122 11.57 -18.58 10.76
C ARG A 122 10.85 -19.73 10.05
N ASP A 123 10.04 -20.53 10.77
CA ASP A 123 9.28 -21.65 10.19
C ASP A 123 7.96 -21.24 9.53
N THR A 124 7.72 -19.93 9.44
CA THR A 124 6.52 -19.41 8.81
C THR A 124 6.64 -19.57 7.29
N ASN A 125 5.81 -20.44 6.71
CA ASN A 125 5.79 -20.68 5.27
C ASN A 125 5.66 -19.36 4.48
N ASN A 126 6.47 -19.21 3.42
CA ASN A 126 6.50 -18.02 2.53
C ASN A 126 5.16 -17.73 1.81
N LYS A 127 4.13 -18.56 2.01
CA LYS A 127 2.81 -18.48 1.37
C LYS A 127 1.72 -17.81 2.24
N LEU A 128 2.07 -17.27 3.42
CA LEU A 128 1.05 -16.63 4.27
C LEU A 128 0.60 -15.26 3.72
N PRO A 129 -0.72 -14.97 3.73
CA PRO A 129 -1.24 -13.68 3.32
C PRO A 129 -1.00 -12.59 4.39
N LEU A 130 -1.04 -11.32 3.96
CA LEU A 130 -0.77 -10.14 4.79
C LEU A 130 -1.45 -10.19 6.17
N GLY A 131 -2.76 -10.43 6.23
CA GLY A 131 -3.48 -10.45 7.52
C GLY A 131 -3.00 -11.52 8.51
N VAL A 132 -2.45 -12.65 8.03
CA VAL A 132 -1.86 -13.67 8.92
C VAL A 132 -0.46 -13.24 9.36
N LEU A 133 0.32 -12.65 8.44
CA LEU A 133 1.64 -12.12 8.76
C LEU A 133 1.56 -11.00 9.80
N VAL A 134 0.68 -10.02 9.62
CA VAL A 134 0.45 -8.92 10.56
C VAL A 134 0.15 -9.44 11.97
N ARG A 135 -0.77 -10.40 12.09
CA ARG A 135 -1.08 -11.03 13.40
C ARG A 135 0.13 -11.71 14.06
N LYS A 136 1.06 -12.25 13.28
CA LYS A 136 2.29 -12.86 13.78
C LYS A 136 3.35 -11.83 14.16
N VAL A 137 3.49 -10.76 13.38
CA VAL A 137 4.52 -9.74 13.61
C VAL A 137 4.13 -8.66 14.62
N LYS A 138 2.84 -8.53 14.96
CA LYS A 138 2.33 -7.47 15.86
C LYS A 138 3.06 -7.33 17.20
N LYS A 139 3.66 -8.41 17.71
CA LYS A 139 4.40 -8.43 18.99
C LYS A 139 5.88 -7.99 18.86
N TYR A 140 6.34 -7.74 17.63
CA TYR A 140 7.72 -7.37 17.31
C TYR A 140 7.84 -5.96 16.75
N VAL A 141 6.71 -5.28 16.54
CA VAL A 141 6.67 -3.90 16.03
C VAL A 141 5.98 -3.01 17.07
N PRO A 142 6.25 -1.70 17.06
CA PRO A 142 5.55 -0.74 17.91
C PRO A 142 4.02 -0.84 17.78
N VAL A 143 3.29 -0.57 18.87
CA VAL A 143 1.84 -0.80 18.97
C VAL A 143 1.05 0.01 17.94
N ASP A 144 1.45 1.25 17.72
CA ASP A 144 0.96 2.15 16.68
C ASP A 144 1.11 1.54 15.28
N ILE A 145 2.32 1.05 14.94
CA ILE A 145 2.57 0.39 13.65
C ILE A 145 1.77 -0.91 13.52
N ALA A 146 1.67 -1.70 14.58
CA ALA A 146 0.87 -2.92 14.61
C ALA A 146 -0.62 -2.63 14.33
N ASN A 147 -1.17 -1.60 14.97
CA ASN A 147 -2.57 -1.20 14.80
C ASN A 147 -2.84 -0.72 13.39
N GLU A 148 -1.94 0.07 12.80
CA GLU A 148 -2.07 0.55 11.42
C GLU A 148 -1.98 -0.59 10.40
N LEU A 149 -1.03 -1.51 10.57
CA LEU A 149 -0.92 -2.71 9.74
C LEU A 149 -2.16 -3.61 9.85
N GLU A 150 -2.69 -3.77 11.07
CA GLU A 150 -3.89 -4.56 11.31
C GLU A 150 -5.11 -3.92 10.64
N TRP A 151 -5.33 -2.63 10.86
CA TRP A 151 -6.39 -1.85 10.21
C TRP A 151 -6.29 -1.94 8.68
N LEU A 152 -5.13 -1.64 8.10
CA LEU A 152 -4.92 -1.65 6.65
C LEU A 152 -5.18 -3.05 6.07
N SER A 153 -4.68 -4.10 6.73
CA SER A 153 -4.85 -5.46 6.25
C SER A 153 -6.32 -5.91 6.29
N GLN A 154 -7.03 -5.63 7.38
CA GLN A 154 -8.39 -6.11 7.60
C GLN A 154 -9.45 -5.27 6.90
N ARG A 155 -9.30 -3.94 6.91
CA ARG A 155 -10.34 -2.98 6.48
C ARG A 155 -10.17 -2.50 5.05
N VAL A 156 -8.98 -2.67 4.47
CA VAL A 156 -8.66 -2.13 3.14
C VAL A 156 -8.15 -3.22 2.20
N HIS A 157 -6.99 -3.84 2.51
CA HIS A 157 -6.35 -4.79 1.61
C HIS A 157 -7.22 -6.04 1.36
N ASN A 158 -7.87 -6.60 2.39
CA ASN A 158 -8.75 -7.76 2.21
C ASN A 158 -9.91 -7.46 1.24
N TYR A 159 -10.49 -6.26 1.30
CA TYR A 159 -11.57 -5.84 0.40
C TYR A 159 -11.08 -5.61 -1.04
N ALA A 160 -9.85 -5.11 -1.21
CA ALA A 160 -9.26 -4.99 -2.53
C ALA A 160 -8.82 -6.35 -3.13
N LYS A 161 -8.41 -7.29 -2.28
CA LYS A 161 -7.93 -8.63 -2.66
C LYS A 161 -9.07 -9.56 -3.04
N HIS A 162 -10.11 -9.63 -2.23
CA HIS A 162 -11.24 -10.53 -2.45
C HIS A 162 -12.25 -9.82 -3.34
N ALA A 163 -12.31 -10.25 -4.61
CA ALA A 163 -13.36 -9.85 -5.51
C ALA A 163 -14.71 -10.19 -4.86
N TYR A 164 -15.44 -9.18 -4.42
CA TYR A 164 -16.88 -9.25 -4.53
C TYR A 164 -17.16 -9.07 -6.04
N ASN A 165 -17.67 -10.12 -6.69
CA ASN A 165 -17.91 -10.16 -8.14
C ASN A 165 -18.96 -9.12 -8.54
N PHE A 166 -18.53 -7.89 -8.79
CA PHE A 166 -19.38 -6.81 -9.31
C PHE A 166 -19.08 -6.49 -10.79
N GLU A 167 -18.17 -7.24 -11.42
CA GLU A 167 -17.76 -7.05 -12.83
C GLU A 167 -18.90 -7.35 -13.83
N LEU A 168 -20.03 -7.89 -13.38
CA LEU A 168 -21.24 -8.15 -14.17
C LEU A 168 -22.42 -7.26 -13.76
N GLU A 169 -22.23 -6.35 -12.80
CA GLU A 169 -23.29 -5.45 -12.36
C GLU A 169 -23.26 -4.15 -13.17
N PRO A 170 -24.39 -3.70 -13.73
CA PRO A 170 -24.47 -2.50 -14.56
C PRO A 170 -24.10 -1.21 -13.80
N ASP A 171 -24.22 -1.25 -12.46
CA ASP A 171 -23.76 -0.22 -11.53
C ASP A 171 -22.76 -0.89 -10.55
N PRO A 172 -21.44 -0.65 -10.65
CA PRO A 172 -20.51 -1.11 -9.62
C PRO A 172 -20.92 -0.47 -8.29
N PRO A 173 -20.99 -1.23 -7.18
CA PRO A 173 -21.56 -0.72 -5.94
C PRO A 173 -20.77 0.45 -5.37
N GLU A 174 -21.42 1.21 -4.48
CA GLU A 174 -20.92 2.31 -3.63
C GLU A 174 -19.64 1.96 -2.81
N HIS A 175 -19.16 0.72 -2.93
CA HIS A 175 -18.00 0.15 -2.29
C HIS A 175 -16.75 0.06 -3.20
N TYR A 176 -16.79 0.66 -4.40
CA TYR A 176 -15.60 0.85 -5.22
C TYR A 176 -14.65 1.88 -4.57
N PHE A 177 -13.34 1.64 -4.68
CA PHE A 177 -12.35 2.62 -4.20
C PHE A 177 -12.12 3.68 -5.27
N ASP A 178 -12.25 4.94 -4.91
CA ASP A 178 -11.86 6.05 -5.77
C ASP A 178 -10.34 6.09 -5.97
N LEU A 179 -9.88 6.76 -7.03
CA LEU A 179 -8.46 6.85 -7.33
C LEU A 179 -7.69 7.53 -6.20
N ASP A 180 -8.25 8.57 -5.57
CA ASP A 180 -7.60 9.27 -4.47
C ASP A 180 -7.53 8.41 -3.19
N GLU A 181 -8.54 7.57 -2.91
CA GLU A 181 -8.47 6.53 -1.88
C GLU A 181 -7.32 5.57 -2.17
N ALA A 182 -7.15 5.16 -3.42
CA ALA A 182 -6.09 4.24 -3.80
C ALA A 182 -4.69 4.86 -3.65
N ILE A 183 -4.51 6.12 -4.04
CA ILE A 183 -3.25 6.84 -3.82
C ILE A 183 -3.00 7.06 -2.33
N ALA A 184 -4.02 7.41 -1.55
CA ALA A 184 -3.92 7.54 -0.10
C ALA A 184 -3.43 6.24 0.55
N VAL A 185 -4.01 5.10 0.15
CA VAL A 185 -3.61 3.78 0.63
C VAL A 185 -2.18 3.42 0.21
N TYR A 186 -1.76 3.76 -1.01
CA TYR A 186 -0.37 3.60 -1.41
C TYR A 186 0.56 4.38 -0.47
N LEU A 187 0.28 5.66 -0.20
CA LEU A 187 1.11 6.49 0.69
C LEU A 187 1.14 5.96 2.13
N ILE A 188 0.01 5.50 2.67
CA ILE A 188 -0.06 4.81 3.97
C ILE A 188 0.84 3.57 3.96
N ALA A 189 0.71 2.71 2.95
CA ALA A 189 1.53 1.51 2.83
C ALA A 189 3.02 1.83 2.69
N ARG A 190 3.37 2.89 1.97
CA ARG A 190 4.74 3.38 1.85
C ARG A 190 5.32 3.81 3.19
N LYS A 191 4.58 4.62 3.94
CA LYS A 191 4.98 5.06 5.29
C LYS A 191 5.18 3.86 6.22
N LEU A 192 4.22 2.93 6.27
CA LEU A 192 4.35 1.73 7.09
C LEU A 192 5.53 0.84 6.66
N GLY A 193 5.80 0.76 5.36
CA GLY A 193 6.96 0.05 4.83
C GLY A 193 8.28 0.66 5.30
N LEU A 194 8.40 1.99 5.29
CA LEU A 194 9.58 2.70 5.79
C LEU A 194 9.79 2.49 7.31
N GLU A 195 8.71 2.47 8.08
CA GLU A 195 8.77 2.14 9.51
C GLU A 195 9.25 0.69 9.74
N LEU A 196 8.75 -0.27 8.95
CA LEU A 196 9.20 -1.66 9.01
C LEU A 196 10.68 -1.82 8.60
N GLU A 197 11.11 -1.11 7.56
CA GLU A 197 12.51 -1.05 7.14
C GLU A 197 13.39 -0.49 8.27
N SER A 198 12.96 0.57 8.94
CA SER A 198 13.65 1.14 10.11
C SER A 198 13.77 0.14 11.27
N ILE A 199 12.65 -0.52 11.62
CA ILE A 199 12.60 -1.55 12.68
C ILE A 199 13.54 -2.72 12.38
N SER A 200 13.76 -3.04 11.11
CA SER A 200 14.66 -4.13 10.72
C SER A 200 16.11 -3.90 11.15
N GLY A 201 16.53 -2.65 11.32
CA GLY A 201 17.93 -2.27 11.55
C GLY A 201 18.87 -2.65 10.40
N LYS A 202 18.34 -3.02 9.22
CA LYS A 202 19.09 -3.38 8.02
C LYS A 202 19.08 -2.21 7.04
N THR A 203 20.13 -2.12 6.23
CA THR A 203 20.13 -1.18 5.10
C THR A 203 19.17 -1.66 4.03
N HIS A 204 18.75 -0.75 3.14
CA HIS A 204 17.91 -1.10 1.99
C HIS A 204 18.55 -2.22 1.15
N GLU A 205 19.84 -2.15 0.88
CA GLU A 205 20.56 -3.17 0.11
C GLU A 205 20.48 -4.54 0.80
N GLN A 206 20.63 -4.59 2.11
CA GLN A 206 20.54 -5.84 2.88
C GLN A 206 19.13 -6.45 2.86
N LEU A 207 18.08 -5.61 2.84
CA LEU A 207 16.70 -6.08 2.69
C LEU A 207 16.42 -6.57 1.26
N MET A 208 17.13 -6.06 0.26
CA MET A 208 16.89 -6.36 -1.16
C MET A 208 17.82 -7.42 -1.75
N MET A 209 18.88 -7.84 -1.05
CA MET A 209 19.69 -9.00 -1.44
C MET A 209 18.81 -10.26 -1.52
N GLU A 210 18.77 -10.88 -2.70
CA GLU A 210 17.95 -12.06 -2.98
C GLU A 210 18.38 -13.29 -2.20
#